data_AF-A0A3M1EEE3-F1
#
_entry.id   AF-A0A3M1EEE3-F1
#
_cell.length_a   1.000
_cell.length_b   1.000
_cell.length_c   1.000
_cell.angle_alpha   90.00
_cell.angle_beta   90.00
_cell.angle_gamma   90.00
#
_symmetry.space_group_name_H-M   'P 1'
#
loop_
_entity.id
_entity.type
_entity.pdbx_description
1 polymer ?
#
loop_
_entity_poly.entity_id
_entity_poly.type
_entity_poly.pdbx_seq_one_letter_code
_entity_poly.pdbx_strand_id
1 'polypeptide(L)' 'MIFFVVALLMAAVLHELAHALTAERLGDPTARRLGRITLSPVAHIDPFGSIILPFILVVTHAPILFGWAKPVPVQP' A
#
# COMPACT_ATOMS: atom_id res chain seq x y z
N MET A 1 -18.26 8.58 1.79
CA MET A 1 -16.94 8.81 1.15
C MET A 1 -15.78 8.41 2.05
N ILE A 2 -15.65 8.97 3.26
CA ILE A 2 -14.57 8.63 4.22
C ILE A 2 -14.47 7.14 4.51
N PHE A 3 -15.60 6.45 4.73
CA PHE A 3 -15.62 5.01 4.98
C PHE A 3 -14.94 4.19 3.86
N PHE A 4 -15.21 4.53 2.59
CA PHE A 4 -14.58 3.84 1.45
C PHE A 4 -13.07 4.06 1.40
N VAL A 5 -12.60 5.26 1.71
CA VAL A 5 -11.16 5.57 1.75
C VAL A 5 -10.48 4.77 2.85
N VAL A 6 -11.07 4.71 4.04
CA VAL A 6 -10.53 3.91 5.16
C VAL A 6 -10.55 2.41 4.82
N ALA A 7 -11.63 1.90 4.24
CA ALA A 7 -11.74 0.51 3.82
C ALA A 7 -10.69 0.16 2.75
N LEU A 8 -10.49 1.02 1.74
CA LEU A 8 -9.48 0.82 0.70
C LEU A 8 -8.06 0.86 1.28
N LEU A 9 -7.78 1.80 2.19
CA LEU A 9 -6.49 1.89 2.88
C LEU A 9 -6.20 0.60 3.65
N MET A 10 -7.17 0.13 4.45
CA MET A 10 -7.03 -1.12 5.20
C MET A 10 -6.90 -2.34 4.29
N ALA A 11 -7.66 -2.40 3.20
CA ALA A 11 -7.56 -3.48 2.22
C ALA A 11 -6.16 -3.54 1.58
N ALA A 12 -5.59 -2.38 1.21
CA ALA A 12 -4.24 -2.31 0.66
C ALA A 12 -3.18 -2.73 1.67
N VAL A 13 -3.28 -2.29 2.93
CA VAL A 13 -2.36 -2.71 4.01
C VAL A 13 -2.42 -4.23 4.21
N LEU A 14 -3.62 -4.80 4.29
CA LEU A 14 -3.78 -6.24 4.47
C LEU A 14 -3.29 -7.05 3.27
N HIS A 15 -3.49 -6.54 2.04
CA HIS A 15 -2.98 -7.15 0.81
C HIS A 15 -1.45 -7.24 0.83
N GLU A 16 -0.77 -6.13 1.10
CA GLU A 16 0.69 -6.07 1.16
C GLU A 16 1.26 -6.88 2.34
N LEU A 17 0.58 -6.86 3.49
CA LEU A 17 0.95 -7.70 4.63
C LEU A 17 0.84 -9.19 4.28
N ALA A 18 -0.16 -9.59 3.50
CA ALA A 18 -0.31 -10.98 3.04
C ALA A 18 0.87 -11.41 2.14
N HIS A 19 1.33 -10.55 1.23
CA HIS A 19 2.55 -10.79 0.45
C HIS A 19 3.76 -10.93 1.35
N ALA A 20 3.95 -9.99 2.28
CA ALA A 20 5.07 -9.98 3.22
C ALA A 20 5.13 -11.26 4.08
N LEU A 21 3.99 -11.68 4.63
CA LEU A 21 3.90 -12.89 5.47
C LEU A 21 4.11 -14.16 4.65
N THR A 22 3.62 -14.20 3.41
CA THR A 22 3.79 -15.36 2.54
C THR A 22 5.25 -15.52 2.13
N ALA A 23 5.90 -14.43 1.71
CA ALA A 23 7.32 -14.42 1.37
C ALA A 23 8.19 -14.85 2.57
N GLU A 24 7.90 -14.31 3.76
CA GLU A 24 8.61 -14.68 5.00
C GLU A 24 8.45 -16.17 5.33
N ARG A 25 7.23 -16.73 5.17
CA ARG A 25 6.98 -18.17 5.39
C ARG A 25 7.68 -19.06 4.37
N LEU A 26 7.92 -18.55 3.17
CA LEU A 26 8.67 -19.24 2.12
C LEU A 26 10.19 -19.02 2.23
N GLY A 27 10.64 -18.27 3.25
CA GLY A 27 12.05 -18.10 3.58
C GLY A 27 12.68 -16.79 3.12
N ASP A 28 11.93 -15.88 2.48
CA ASP A 28 12.42 -14.54 2.13
C ASP A 28 12.24 -13.57 3.31
N PRO A 29 13.33 -13.19 4.03
CA PRO A 29 13.22 -12.32 5.19
C PRO A 29 13.20 -10.82 4.84
N THR A 30 13.17 -10.47 3.56
CA THR A 30 13.35 -9.08 3.08
C THR A 30 12.28 -8.16 3.62
N ALA A 31 11.01 -8.57 3.60
CA ALA A 31 9.91 -7.78 4.13
C ALA A 31 10.07 -7.49 5.64
N ARG A 32 10.51 -8.47 6.44
CA ARG A 32 10.81 -8.26 7.87
C ARG A 32 11.97 -7.29 8.08
N ARG A 33 13.08 -7.46 7.34
CA ARG A 33 14.26 -6.58 7.46
C ARG A 33 13.94 -5.12 7.12
N LEU A 34 12.99 -4.90 6.22
CA LEU A 34 12.52 -3.56 5.84
C LEU A 34 11.38 -3.03 6.72
N GLY A 35 10.96 -3.77 7.77
CA GLY A 35 9.86 -3.38 8.65
C GLY A 35 8.50 -3.36 7.96
N ARG A 36 8.32 -4.16 6.90
CA ARG A 36 7.11 -4.19 6.06
C ARG A 36 6.04 -5.18 6.55
N ILE A 37 6.37 -6.03 7.53
CA ILE A 37 5.38 -6.86 8.24
C ILE A 37 4.74 -6.00 9.35
N THR A 38 3.79 -5.15 8.99
CA THR A 38 3.13 -4.23 9.91
C THR A 38 1.73 -3.86 9.43
N LEU A 39 0.84 -3.52 10.36
CA LEU A 39 -0.48 -2.95 10.05
C LEU A 39 -0.44 -1.42 9.92
N SER A 40 0.72 -0.79 10.10
CA SER A 40 0.86 0.65 9.93
C SER A 40 0.67 1.03 8.45
N PRO A 41 -0.33 1.87 8.12
CA PRO A 41 -0.54 2.33 6.74
C PRO A 41 0.66 3.11 6.21
N VAL A 42 1.37 3.82 7.09
CA VAL A 42 2.53 4.65 6.74
C VAL A 42 3.62 3.84 6.05
N ALA A 43 3.84 2.60 6.49
CA ALA A 43 4.85 1.74 5.88
C ALA A 43 4.51 1.38 4.41
N HIS A 44 3.23 1.45 4.04
CA HIS A 44 2.65 1.02 2.76
C HIS A 44 2.29 2.18 1.83
N ILE A 45 2.54 3.43 2.24
CA ILE A 45 2.27 4.59 1.41
C ILE A 45 3.38 4.78 0.38
N ASP A 46 2.98 4.97 -0.87
CA ASP A 46 3.82 5.54 -1.91
C ASP A 46 3.52 7.04 -2.00
N PRO A 47 4.49 7.95 -1.75
CA PRO A 47 4.22 9.39 -1.74
C PRO A 47 3.61 9.90 -3.05
N PHE A 48 4.00 9.31 -4.19
CA PHE A 48 3.46 9.72 -5.48
C PHE A 48 2.10 9.09 -5.74
N GLY A 49 2.01 7.77 -5.74
CA GLY A 49 0.82 7.01 -6.10
C GLY A 49 -0.31 7.09 -5.07
N SER A 50 0.00 7.22 -3.78
CA SER A 50 -1.00 7.26 -2.71
C SER A 50 -1.43 8.68 -2.30
N ILE A 51 -0.63 9.71 -2.62
CA ILE A 51 -0.90 11.10 -2.18
C ILE A 51 -0.91 12.08 -3.36
N ILE A 52 0.23 12.26 -4.05
CA ILE A 52 0.38 13.32 -5.05
C ILE A 52 -0.58 13.11 -6.24
N LEU A 53 -0.62 11.90 -6.80
CA LEU A 53 -1.47 11.60 -7.95
C LEU A 53 -2.97 11.75 -7.62
N PRO A 54 -3.51 11.12 -6.55
CA PRO A 54 -4.89 11.36 -6.13
C PRO A 54 -5.21 12.83 -5.91
N PHE A 55 -4.29 13.59 -5.31
CA PHE A 55 -4.48 15.03 -5.09
C PHE A 55 -4.59 15.81 -6.41
N ILE A 56 -3.71 15.54 -7.37
CA ILE A 56 -3.78 16.17 -8.70
C ILE A 56 -5.09 15.82 -9.41
N LEU A 57 -5.53 14.56 -9.35
CA LEU A 57 -6.78 14.12 -9.97
C LEU A 57 -8.00 14.83 -9.37
N VAL A 58 -8.01 15.04 -8.05
CA VAL A 58 -9.07 15.78 -7.36
C VAL A 58 -9.06 17.27 -7.75
N VAL A 59 -7.89 17.92 -7.74
CA VAL A 59 -7.77 19.36 -8.05
C VAL A 59 -8.10 19.66 -9.51
N THR A 60 -7.72 18.77 -10.43
CA THR A 60 -8.02 18.91 -11.86
C THR A 60 -9.44 18.48 -12.24
N HIS A 61 -10.25 18.03 -11.26
CA HIS A 61 -11.61 17.51 -11.47
C HIS A 61 -11.64 16.36 -12.49
N ALA A 62 -10.62 15.50 -12.47
CA ALA A 62 -10.59 14.33 -13.31
C ALA A 62 -11.81 13.42 -12.99
N PRO A 63 -12.41 12.78 -14.00
CA PRO A 63 -13.57 11.90 -13.80
C PRO A 63 -13.20 10.58 -13.10
N ILE A 64 -11.90 10.33 -12.88
CA ILE A 64 -11.35 9.13 -12.28
C ILE A 64 -10.49 9.47 -11.07
N LEU A 65 -10.57 8.64 -10.03
CA LEU A 65 -9.66 8.67 -8.88
C LEU A 65 -8.84 7.39 -8.88
N PHE A 66 -7.52 7.52 -8.93
CA PHE A 66 -6.60 6.39 -9.03
C PHE A 66 -5.38 6.58 -8.13
N GLY A 67 -4.84 5.47 -7.63
CA GLY A 67 -3.64 5.43 -6.81
C GLY A 67 -3.24 4.00 -6.47
N TRP A 68 -2.04 3.83 -5.91
CA TRP A 68 -1.50 2.53 -5.50
C TRP A 68 -0.74 2.64 -4.18
N ALA A 69 -0.59 1.52 -3.47
CA ALA A 69 0.26 1.39 -2.30
C ALA A 69 1.71 1.08 -2.72
N LYS A 70 2.66 1.37 -1.84
CA LYS A 70 4.05 0.94 -1.99
C LYS A 70 4.09 -0.60 -1.95
N PRO A 71 4.55 -1.28 -3.01
CA PRO A 71 4.59 -2.75 -3.04
C PRO A 71 5.63 -3.32 -2.06
N VAL A 72 5.35 -4.47 -1.47
CA VAL A 72 6.32 -5.23 -0.67
C VAL A 72 7.28 -5.95 -1.62
N PRO A 73 8.60 -5.79 -1.47
CA PRO A 73 9.56 -6.55 -2.26
C PRO A 73 9.51 -8.03 -1.88
N VAL A 74 9.42 -8.89 -2.89
CA VAL A 74 9.49 -10.34 -2.77
C VAL A 74 10.66 -10.82 -3.60
N GLN A 75 11.55 -11.61 -3.00
CA GLN A 75 12.66 -12.28 -3.67
C GLN A 75 12.27 -13.75 -3.87
N PRO A 76 12.01 -14.17 -5.12
CA PRO A 76 11.72 -15.57 -5.44
C PRO A 76 12.97 -16.47 -5.34
#